data_AF-Q5DHS1-F1
#
_entry.id   AF-Q5DHS1-F1
#
_cell.length_a   1.000
_cell.length_b   1.000
_cell.length_c   1.000
_cell.angle_alpha   90.00
_cell.angle_beta   90.00
_cell.angle_gamma   90.00
#
_symmetry.space_group_name_H-M   'P 1'
#
loop_
_entity.id
_entity.type
_entity.pdbx_description
1 polymer ?
#
loop_
_entity_poly.entity_id
_entity_poly.type
_entity_poly.pdbx_seq_one_letter_code
_entity_poly.pdbx_strand_id
1 'polypeptide(L)'
;MLNRVANLGSSSQIPRDYERNPNKVKKFFRTSRSTSKSRQNVSSSAIWNNHNSSSVSKNNDNNSNKNLPIPMELSWEQVVTKDGFVKHFLKVFCEKVRKGDHFKTIGLIGSTTAGLCVKELVKNHYSKYGTCNDFYLSEIIGRIQPISTLTSSSSPVWSFTEQKIRRIDSNEKILSLFQDTSPGYGLCRRIELS
;
A
#
# COMPACT_ATOMS: atom_id res chain seq x y z
N MET A 1 -24.82 21.65 58.27
CA MET A 1 -25.98 22.55 58.14
C MET A 1 -25.57 23.74 57.28
N LEU A 2 -26.51 24.19 56.45
CA LEU A 2 -26.38 25.15 55.35
C LEU A 2 -25.86 26.51 55.80
N ASN A 3 -25.11 27.19 54.92
CA ASN A 3 -25.34 28.60 54.64
C ASN A 3 -24.92 28.93 53.21
N ARG A 4 -25.92 29.22 52.37
CA ARG A 4 -25.84 29.89 51.07
C ARG A 4 -26.63 31.19 51.21
N VAL A 5 -26.02 32.32 50.87
CA VAL A 5 -26.66 33.57 50.39
C VAL A 5 -25.52 34.55 50.04
N ALA A 6 -25.55 35.44 49.04
CA ALA A 6 -26.22 35.57 47.74
C ALA A 6 -25.62 36.81 47.03
N ASN A 7 -25.73 36.82 45.70
CA ASN A 7 -25.91 37.97 44.79
C ASN A 7 -24.96 39.18 44.78
N LEU A 8 -24.38 39.39 43.59
CA LEU A 8 -24.34 40.70 42.92
C LEU A 8 -24.78 40.51 41.45
N GLY A 9 -25.99 40.98 41.11
CA GLY A 9 -26.28 41.53 39.77
C GLY A 9 -25.72 42.96 39.70
N SER A 10 -25.70 43.71 38.60
CA SER A 10 -26.36 43.61 37.30
C SER A 10 -25.76 44.71 36.39
N SER A 11 -26.09 44.66 35.08
CA SER A 11 -26.14 45.80 34.13
C SER A 11 -24.80 46.30 33.56
N SER A 12 -24.61 46.62 32.28
CA SER A 12 -25.41 46.61 31.03
C SER A 12 -24.48 47.05 29.86
N GLN A 13 -24.98 46.96 28.62
CA GLN A 13 -24.58 47.69 27.39
C GLN A 13 -23.83 46.92 26.27
N ILE A 14 -24.63 46.47 25.29
CA ILE A 14 -24.41 46.48 23.82
C ILE A 14 -25.34 47.63 23.32
N PRO A 15 -25.17 48.43 22.22
CA PRO A 15 -24.58 48.13 20.88
C PRO A 15 -23.78 49.27 20.18
N ARG A 16 -23.16 48.98 19.01
CA ARG A 16 -23.58 49.53 17.69
C ARG A 16 -22.66 49.15 16.52
N ASP A 17 -23.33 48.84 15.41
CA ASP A 17 -22.86 48.58 14.05
C ASP A 17 -22.12 49.77 13.40
N TYR A 18 -21.18 49.45 12.49
CA TYR A 18 -20.99 50.19 11.24
C TYR A 18 -20.57 49.27 10.08
N GLU A 19 -21.45 49.26 9.08
CA GLU A 19 -21.24 49.21 7.62
C GLU A 19 -20.57 48.02 6.89
N ARG A 20 -21.48 47.29 6.24
CA ARG A 20 -21.38 46.57 4.97
C ARG A 20 -20.80 47.45 3.84
N ASN A 21 -19.77 46.95 3.14
CA ASN A 21 -19.50 47.34 1.74
C ASN A 21 -19.50 46.09 0.83
N PRO A 22 -20.44 45.99 -0.14
CA PRO A 22 -20.54 44.88 -1.08
C PRO A 22 -19.72 45.22 -2.33
N ASN A 23 -18.81 44.33 -2.78
CA ASN A 23 -18.49 44.08 -4.21
C ASN A 23 -17.15 43.34 -4.35
N LYS A 24 -17.21 42.02 -4.56
CA LYS A 24 -16.54 41.30 -5.68
C LYS A 24 -16.83 39.79 -5.64
N VAL A 25 -17.97 39.46 -6.26
CA VAL A 25 -18.27 38.33 -7.18
C VAL A 25 -16.98 37.57 -7.64
N LYS A 26 -16.86 36.24 -7.66
CA LYS A 26 -17.68 35.24 -8.38
C LYS A 26 -17.54 33.83 -7.81
N LYS A 27 -18.70 33.19 -7.63
CA LYS A 27 -18.87 31.73 -7.50
C LYS A 27 -18.44 31.05 -8.79
N PHE A 28 -17.55 30.07 -8.68
CA PHE A 28 -17.41 29.03 -9.70
C PHE A 28 -17.65 27.68 -9.04
N PHE A 29 -18.92 27.30 -8.95
CA PHE A 29 -19.28 25.88 -8.88
C PHE A 29 -19.02 25.30 -10.28
N ARG A 30 -17.94 24.54 -10.42
CA ARG A 30 -17.81 23.61 -11.54
C ARG A 30 -18.67 22.39 -11.23
N THR A 31 -19.93 22.43 -11.64
CA THR A 31 -20.71 21.22 -11.87
C THR A 31 -20.14 20.52 -13.10
N SER A 32 -19.23 19.57 -12.89
CA SER A 32 -18.87 18.62 -13.93
C SER A 32 -19.96 17.55 -13.99
N ARG A 33 -20.74 17.66 -15.05
CA ARG A 33 -21.75 16.72 -15.54
C ARG A 33 -21.24 15.28 -15.43
N SER A 34 -21.89 14.49 -14.58
CA SER A 34 -21.73 13.04 -14.55
C SER A 34 -22.22 12.49 -15.88
N THR A 35 -21.30 11.91 -16.67
CA THR A 35 -21.67 11.03 -17.78
C THR A 35 -21.35 9.62 -17.34
N SER A 36 -22.41 8.84 -17.15
CA SER A 36 -22.33 7.41 -16.88
C SER A 36 -21.50 6.73 -17.96
N LYS A 37 -20.36 6.16 -17.57
CA LYS A 37 -19.68 5.12 -18.34
C LYS A 37 -19.39 3.94 -17.41
N SER A 38 -20.16 2.89 -17.67
CA SER A 38 -19.87 1.47 -17.48
C SER A 38 -18.78 1.09 -16.47
N ARG A 39 -19.19 0.40 -15.41
CA ARG A 39 -18.30 -0.42 -14.57
C ARG A 39 -17.57 -1.42 -15.48
N GLN A 40 -16.29 -1.20 -15.72
CA GLN A 40 -15.35 -2.24 -16.09
C GLN A 40 -14.36 -2.38 -14.95
N ASN A 41 -14.20 -3.61 -14.46
CA ASN A 41 -13.22 -3.99 -13.44
C ASN A 41 -11.85 -3.44 -13.82
N VAL A 42 -11.38 -2.44 -13.06
CA VAL A 42 -10.01 -1.95 -13.21
C VAL A 42 -9.14 -2.90 -12.40
N SER A 43 -8.59 -3.91 -13.04
CA SER A 43 -7.46 -4.67 -12.50
C SER A 43 -6.33 -3.70 -12.21
N SER A 44 -5.91 -3.64 -10.95
CA SER A 44 -4.77 -2.84 -10.49
C SER A 44 -3.48 -3.33 -11.15
N SER A 45 -3.09 -2.75 -12.28
CA SER A 45 -1.84 -3.09 -12.97
C SER A 45 -0.68 -2.26 -12.40
N ALA A 46 0.10 -2.87 -11.49
CA ALA A 46 1.40 -2.33 -11.10
C ALA A 46 2.43 -2.67 -12.19
N ILE A 47 3.10 -1.67 -12.75
CA ILE A 47 4.16 -1.83 -13.76
C ILE A 47 5.47 -2.14 -13.03
N TRP A 48 5.97 -3.37 -13.19
CA TRP A 48 7.25 -3.80 -12.62
C TRP A 48 8.37 -3.74 -13.67
N ASN A 49 9.32 -2.82 -13.49
CA ASN A 49 10.58 -2.81 -14.24
C ASN A 49 11.67 -3.53 -13.42
N ASN A 50 12.09 -4.70 -13.88
CA ASN A 50 13.12 -5.49 -13.22
C ASN A 50 14.52 -5.13 -13.78
N HIS A 51 15.24 -4.22 -13.12
CA HIS A 51 16.69 -4.05 -13.34
C HIS A 51 17.44 -4.92 -12.34
N ASN A 52 17.55 -6.22 -12.62
CA ASN A 52 18.38 -7.11 -11.83
C ASN A 52 19.82 -7.02 -12.36
N SER A 53 20.67 -6.20 -11.74
CA SER A 53 22.11 -6.18 -12.01
C SER A 53 22.81 -7.24 -11.16
N SER A 54 22.70 -8.51 -11.57
CA SER A 54 23.64 -9.55 -11.16
C SER A 54 24.52 -9.90 -12.37
N SER A 55 25.82 -10.00 -12.15
CA SER A 55 26.81 -10.35 -13.18
C SER A 55 26.57 -11.79 -13.65
N VAL A 56 25.72 -11.96 -14.65
CA VAL A 56 25.51 -13.25 -15.31
C VAL A 56 26.64 -13.44 -16.32
N SER A 57 27.47 -14.46 -16.07
CA SER A 57 28.47 -14.96 -17.00
C SER A 57 27.81 -15.21 -18.37
N LYS A 58 28.34 -14.56 -19.42
CA LYS A 58 27.86 -14.67 -20.79
C LYS A 58 28.25 -16.04 -21.36
N ASN A 59 27.41 -17.05 -21.17
CA ASN A 59 27.43 -18.23 -22.03
C ASN A 59 26.41 -18.06 -23.15
N ASN A 60 26.93 -18.16 -24.36
CA ASN A 60 26.29 -17.84 -25.62
C ASN A 60 25.40 -19.02 -26.05
N ASP A 61 24.17 -19.10 -25.52
CA ASP A 61 23.17 -20.07 -25.97
C ASP A 61 22.14 -19.37 -26.84
N ASN A 62 22.30 -19.56 -28.15
CA ASN A 62 21.31 -19.21 -29.16
C ASN A 62 20.03 -20.02 -28.93
N ASN A 63 18.90 -19.31 -28.95
CA ASN A 63 17.55 -19.82 -29.18
C ASN A 63 16.86 -20.59 -28.03
N SER A 64 16.28 -19.83 -27.11
CA SER A 64 14.96 -20.13 -26.56
C SER A 64 14.40 -18.83 -25.98
N ASN A 65 13.12 -18.54 -26.22
CA ASN A 65 12.33 -17.68 -25.33
C ASN A 65 12.33 -18.35 -23.96
N LYS A 66 13.42 -18.21 -23.19
CA LYS A 66 13.57 -18.75 -21.85
C LYS A 66 12.57 -17.99 -21.00
N ASN A 67 11.43 -18.62 -20.74
CA ASN A 67 10.46 -18.19 -19.74
C ASN A 67 11.24 -17.83 -18.47
N LEU A 68 11.43 -16.53 -18.23
CA LEU A 68 12.02 -16.07 -16.98
C LEU A 68 11.19 -16.69 -15.84
N PRO A 69 11.83 -17.32 -14.85
CA PRO A 69 11.09 -17.94 -13.77
C PRO A 69 10.25 -16.86 -13.09
N ILE A 70 8.92 -17.03 -13.12
CA ILE A 70 8.00 -16.12 -12.46
C ILE A 70 8.29 -16.20 -10.96
N PRO A 71 8.62 -15.08 -10.29
CA PRO A 71 8.93 -15.10 -8.88
C PRO A 71 7.70 -15.53 -8.07
N MET A 72 7.88 -16.53 -7.21
CA MET A 72 6.81 -17.04 -6.35
C MET A 72 6.52 -16.06 -5.20
N GLU A 73 7.53 -15.42 -4.64
CA GLU A 73 7.37 -14.46 -3.54
C GLU A 73 7.77 -13.06 -4.01
N LEU A 74 6.83 -12.11 -3.95
CA LEU A 74 7.06 -10.70 -4.30
C LEU A 74 7.31 -9.82 -3.08
N SER A 75 6.92 -10.31 -1.91
CA SER A 75 6.92 -9.53 -0.68
C SER A 75 8.01 -9.91 0.31
N TRP A 76 8.80 -10.94 0.06
CA TRP A 76 9.80 -11.42 1.02
C TRP A 76 11.17 -11.51 0.39
N GLU A 77 12.17 -10.98 1.08
CA GLU A 77 13.58 -11.07 0.70
C GLU A 77 14.45 -11.47 1.90
N GLN A 78 15.43 -12.32 1.62
CA GLN A 78 16.46 -12.72 2.57
C GLN A 78 17.81 -12.20 2.09
N VAL A 79 18.52 -11.49 2.97
CA VAL A 79 19.84 -10.92 2.68
C VAL A 79 20.85 -11.46 3.68
N VAL A 80 21.91 -12.08 3.18
CA VAL A 80 23.05 -12.51 3.99
C VAL A 80 24.04 -11.35 4.06
N THR A 81 24.35 -10.87 5.27
CA THR A 81 25.33 -9.80 5.46
C THR A 81 26.75 -10.35 5.35
N LYS A 82 27.74 -9.46 5.19
CA LYS A 82 29.16 -9.82 5.12
C LYS A 82 29.63 -10.60 6.36
N ASP A 83 29.01 -10.32 7.51
CA ASP A 83 29.30 -10.96 8.79
C ASP A 83 28.62 -12.34 8.94
N GLY A 84 27.93 -12.83 7.90
CA GLY A 84 27.24 -14.12 7.89
C GLY A 84 25.84 -14.11 8.51
N PHE A 85 25.35 -12.98 9.02
CA PHE A 85 24.00 -12.90 9.57
C PHE A 85 22.94 -12.86 8.46
N VAL A 86 21.85 -13.58 8.68
CA VAL A 86 20.68 -13.55 7.81
C VAL A 86 19.71 -12.48 8.29
N LYS A 87 19.38 -11.53 7.40
CA LYS A 87 18.32 -10.54 7.63
C LYS A 87 17.14 -10.82 6.71
N HIS A 88 15.94 -10.63 7.24
CA HIS A 88 14.71 -10.80 6.48
C HIS A 88 14.02 -9.45 6.31
N PHE A 89 13.47 -9.22 5.12
CA PHE A 89 12.76 -8.00 4.78
C PHE A 89 11.40 -8.32 4.17
N LEU A 90 10.41 -7.50 4.53
CA LEU A 90 9.05 -7.54 4.01
C LEU A 90 8.83 -6.32 3.10
N LYS A 91 8.46 -6.53 1.84
CA LYS A 91 7.90 -5.49 0.98
C LYS A 91 6.37 -5.53 1.10
N VAL A 92 5.80 -4.48 1.69
CA VAL A 92 4.35 -4.29 1.81
C VAL A 92 3.90 -3.34 0.72
N PHE A 93 3.03 -3.81 -0.16
CA PHE A 93 2.45 -3.00 -1.23
C PHE A 93 1.37 -2.07 -0.68
N CYS A 94 1.42 -0.78 -1.02
CA CYS A 94 0.61 0.25 -0.37
C CYS A 94 -0.31 1.01 -1.36
N GLU A 95 -0.45 0.49 -2.58
CA GLU A 95 -1.16 1.16 -3.67
C GLU A 95 -2.65 1.36 -3.37
N LYS A 96 -3.23 0.51 -2.51
CA LYS A 96 -4.61 0.62 -2.01
C LYS A 96 -4.80 1.75 -1.01
N VAL A 97 -3.78 2.10 -0.22
CA VAL A 97 -3.82 3.21 0.74
C VAL A 97 -3.57 4.54 0.02
N ARG A 98 -2.55 4.60 -0.84
CA ARG A 98 -2.20 5.79 -1.61
C ARG A 98 -1.78 5.41 -3.03
N LYS A 99 -2.55 5.88 -4.02
CA LYS A 99 -2.22 5.68 -5.43
C LYS A 99 -0.81 6.22 -5.75
N GLY A 100 -0.01 5.39 -6.42
CA GLY A 100 1.38 5.69 -6.77
C GLY A 100 2.40 5.38 -5.67
N ASP A 101 1.95 4.95 -4.48
CA ASP A 101 2.85 4.45 -3.44
C ASP A 101 2.98 2.93 -3.56
N HIS A 102 4.02 2.49 -4.29
CA HIS A 102 4.17 1.09 -4.70
C HIS A 102 4.34 0.15 -3.50
N PHE A 103 5.42 0.30 -2.74
CA PHE A 103 5.66 -0.51 -1.54
C PHE A 103 6.54 0.20 -0.52
N LYS A 104 6.50 -0.31 0.72
CA LYS A 104 7.42 0.02 1.81
C LYS A 104 8.12 -1.24 2.28
N THR A 105 9.38 -1.11 2.68
CA THR A 105 10.18 -2.24 3.18
C THR A 105 10.28 -2.18 4.69
N ILE A 106 10.02 -3.29 5.37
CA ILE A 106 10.10 -3.46 6.82
C ILE A 106 11.10 -4.57 7.13
N GLY A 107 11.94 -4.38 8.15
CA GLY A 107 12.80 -5.44 8.67
C GLY A 107 11.99 -6.44 9.51
N LEU A 108 12.18 -7.73 9.26
CA LEU A 108 11.52 -8.80 10.01
C LEU A 108 12.47 -9.47 11.00
N ILE A 109 11.96 -9.72 12.19
CA ILE A 109 12.53 -10.64 13.17
C ILE A 109 11.51 -11.75 13.48
N GLY A 110 11.94 -12.84 14.13
CA GLY A 110 11.10 -14.02 14.39
C GLY A 110 9.80 -13.76 15.16
N SER A 111 9.72 -12.65 15.90
CA SER A 111 8.54 -12.24 16.67
C SER A 111 7.69 -11.18 15.97
N THR A 112 8.07 -10.71 14.77
CA THR A 112 7.32 -9.65 14.07
C THR A 112 5.94 -10.17 13.64
N THR A 113 4.89 -9.57 14.20
CA THR A 113 3.49 -9.85 13.84
C THR A 113 2.96 -8.86 12.81
N ALA A 114 1.86 -9.22 12.15
CA ALA A 114 1.18 -8.33 11.20
C ALA A 114 0.77 -6.99 11.84
N GLY A 115 0.28 -7.01 13.08
CA GLY A 115 -0.08 -5.80 13.82
C GLY A 115 1.11 -4.87 14.08
N LEU A 116 2.31 -5.42 14.34
CA LEU A 116 3.53 -4.62 14.47
C LEU A 116 3.92 -3.96 13.14
N CYS A 117 3.82 -4.70 12.03
CA CYS A 117 4.06 -4.13 10.70
C CYS A 117 3.09 -3.00 10.38
N VAL A 118 1.78 -3.18 10.62
CA VAL A 118 0.77 -2.12 10.43
C VAL A 118 1.12 -0.90 11.29
N LYS A 119 1.41 -1.12 12.58
CA LYS A 119 1.76 -0.02 13.50
C LYS A 119 2.96 0.78 13.01
N GLU A 120 4.00 0.11 12.52
CA GLU A 120 5.19 0.76 11.97
C GLU A 120 4.87 1.57 10.71
N LEU A 121 4.16 0.97 9.75
CA LEU A 121 3.77 1.63 8.49
C LEU A 121 2.88 2.85 8.74
N VAL A 122 1.88 2.72 9.60
CA VAL A 122 0.95 3.82 9.90
C VAL A 122 1.69 4.95 10.62
N LYS A 123 2.50 4.63 11.63
CA LYS A 123 3.25 5.66 12.36
C LYS A 123 4.20 6.43 11.44
N ASN A 124 4.91 5.74 10.55
CA ASN A 124 5.98 6.35 9.75
C ASN A 124 5.50 6.98 8.44
N HIS A 125 4.41 6.46 7.86
CA HIS A 125 4.00 6.84 6.50
C HIS A 125 2.52 7.20 6.36
N TYR A 126 1.62 6.57 7.13
CA TYR A 126 0.18 6.65 6.86
C TYR A 126 -0.68 7.29 7.97
N SER A 127 -0.08 7.94 8.96
CA SER A 127 -0.79 8.58 10.09
C SER A 127 -1.79 9.66 9.67
N LYS A 128 -1.62 10.25 8.49
CA LYS A 128 -2.56 11.22 7.89
C LYS A 128 -3.80 10.58 7.27
N TYR A 129 -3.78 9.27 7.02
CA TYR A 129 -4.84 8.53 6.34
C TYR A 129 -5.71 7.72 7.30
N GLY A 130 -5.25 7.49 8.54
CA GLY A 130 -6.02 6.76 9.54
C GLY A 130 -5.17 6.36 10.75
N THR A 131 -5.80 5.63 11.65
CA THR A 131 -5.20 4.99 12.82
C THR A 131 -4.84 3.53 12.52
N CYS A 132 -4.08 2.88 13.40
CA CYS A 132 -3.67 1.49 13.19
C CYS A 132 -4.85 0.50 13.04
N ASN A 133 -6.02 0.84 13.57
CA ASN A 133 -7.21 -0.02 13.51
C ASN A 133 -7.93 0.07 12.15
N ASP A 134 -7.65 1.12 11.37
CA ASP A 134 -8.24 1.34 10.05
C ASP A 134 -7.51 0.53 8.98
N PHE A 135 -6.35 -0.04 9.30
CA PHE A 135 -5.51 -0.77 8.36
C PHE A 135 -5.31 -2.22 8.79
N TYR A 136 -5.09 -3.07 7.80
CA TYR A 136 -4.67 -4.46 8.02
C TYR A 136 -3.77 -4.94 6.89
N LEU A 137 -3.04 -6.02 7.14
CA LEU A 137 -2.30 -6.70 6.08
C LEU A 137 -3.17 -7.75 5.42
N SER A 138 -3.05 -7.85 4.10
CA SER A 138 -3.69 -8.88 3.29
C SER A 138 -2.63 -9.68 2.56
N GLU A 139 -2.78 -11.00 2.59
CA GLU A 139 -2.09 -11.93 1.70
C GLU A 139 -2.87 -12.02 0.39
N ILE A 140 -2.19 -11.75 -0.71
CA ILE A 140 -2.75 -11.82 -2.06
C ILE A 140 -2.00 -12.88 -2.85
N ILE A 141 -2.74 -13.88 -3.31
CA ILE A 141 -2.25 -14.87 -4.27
C ILE A 141 -2.74 -14.46 -5.65
N GLY A 142 -1.83 -14.38 -6.61
CA GLY A 142 -2.12 -13.92 -7.96
C GLY A 142 -1.24 -14.58 -9.02
N ARG A 143 -1.37 -14.09 -10.25
CA ARG A 143 -0.54 -14.47 -11.39
C ARG A 143 0.16 -13.26 -11.97
N ILE A 144 1.40 -13.44 -12.39
CA ILE A 144 2.13 -12.44 -13.18
C ILE A 144 2.07 -12.85 -14.64
N GLN A 145 1.58 -11.97 -15.50
CA GLN A 145 1.50 -12.19 -16.94
C GLN A 145 2.04 -10.98 -17.69
N PRO A 146 2.78 -11.19 -18.80
CA PRO A 146 3.22 -10.09 -19.64
C PRO A 146 2.00 -9.42 -20.27
N ILE A 147 2.02 -8.08 -20.34
CA ILE A 147 1.00 -7.32 -21.02
C ILE A 147 1.28 -7.42 -22.52
N SER A 148 0.48 -8.24 -23.22
CA SER A 148 0.63 -8.57 -24.64
C SER A 148 0.39 -7.40 -25.60
N THR A 149 -0.11 -6.26 -25.13
CA THR A 149 -0.44 -5.10 -25.96
C THR A 149 0.71 -4.09 -26.15
N LEU A 150 1.85 -4.28 -25.47
CA LEU A 150 3.04 -3.43 -25.62
C LEU A 150 4.05 -4.12 -26.54
N THR A 151 3.74 -4.19 -27.84
CA THR A 151 4.61 -4.78 -28.87
C THR A 151 5.87 -3.94 -29.19
N SER A 152 6.08 -2.81 -28.49
CA SER A 152 7.13 -1.84 -28.81
C SER A 152 8.17 -1.60 -27.71
N SER A 153 8.11 -2.27 -26.56
CA SER A 153 9.13 -2.14 -25.51
C SER A 153 10.11 -3.31 -25.52
N SER A 154 11.42 -3.02 -25.43
CA SER A 154 12.50 -4.02 -25.36
C SER A 154 12.44 -4.92 -24.12
N SER A 155 11.61 -4.55 -23.14
CA SER A 155 11.38 -5.30 -21.91
C SER A 155 9.87 -5.58 -21.77
N PRO A 156 9.47 -6.83 -21.44
CA PRO A 156 8.08 -7.15 -21.19
C PRO A 156 7.59 -6.40 -19.94
N VAL A 157 6.48 -5.67 -20.07
CA VAL A 157 5.77 -5.11 -18.92
C VAL A 157 4.93 -6.22 -18.30
N TRP A 158 5.12 -6.45 -17.01
CA TRP A 158 4.39 -7.49 -16.28
C TRP A 158 3.19 -6.89 -15.54
N SER A 159 2.08 -7.61 -15.57
CA SER A 159 0.87 -7.30 -14.80
C SER A 159 0.64 -8.35 -13.72
N PHE A 160 0.19 -7.92 -12.55
CA PHE A 160 -0.25 -8.81 -11.48
C PHE A 160 -1.77 -8.89 -11.47
N THR A 161 -2.32 -10.10 -11.59
CA THR A 161 -3.76 -10.37 -11.51
C THR A 161 -4.07 -11.10 -10.22
N GLU A 162 -4.86 -10.48 -9.36
CA GLU A 162 -5.36 -11.04 -8.10
C GLU A 162 -6.24 -12.28 -8.37
N GLN A 163 -6.01 -13.38 -7.63
CA GLN A 163 -6.81 -14.62 -7.71
C GLN A 163 -7.50 -14.91 -6.37
N LYS A 164 -6.79 -14.70 -5.26
CA LYS A 164 -7.30 -14.91 -3.90
C LYS A 164 -6.74 -13.84 -2.97
N ILE A 165 -7.58 -13.38 -2.05
CA ILE A 165 -7.21 -12.49 -0.96
C ILE A 165 -7.54 -13.16 0.38
N ARG A 166 -6.66 -13.02 1.35
CA ARG A 166 -6.88 -13.40 2.74
C ARG A 166 -6.38 -12.28 3.65
N ARG A 167 -7.22 -11.83 4.58
CA ARG A 167 -6.79 -10.94 5.66
C ARG A 167 -5.89 -11.71 6.62
N ILE A 168 -4.74 -11.11 6.97
CA ILE A 168 -3.79 -11.66 7.94
C ILE A 168 -4.22 -11.18 9.33
N ASP A 169 -4.26 -12.10 10.30
CA ASP A 169 -4.60 -11.74 11.68
C ASP A 169 -3.51 -10.85 12.29
N SER A 170 -3.88 -9.88 13.12
CA SER A 170 -2.91 -8.96 13.73
C SER A 170 -1.83 -9.65 14.57
N ASN A 171 -2.14 -10.83 15.11
CA ASN A 171 -1.23 -11.62 15.94
C ASN A 171 -0.44 -12.66 15.14
N GLU A 172 -0.75 -12.85 13.85
CA GLU A 172 -0.06 -13.79 12.97
C GLU A 172 1.38 -13.32 12.74
N LYS A 173 2.33 -14.26 12.88
CA LYS A 173 3.76 -14.00 12.65
C LYS A 173 4.04 -13.98 11.15
N ILE A 174 4.66 -12.90 10.68
CA ILE A 174 4.86 -12.69 9.25
C ILE A 174 5.85 -13.68 8.65
N LEU A 175 6.94 -14.01 9.34
CA LEU A 175 7.92 -14.96 8.80
C LEU A 175 7.35 -16.37 8.60
N SER A 176 6.49 -16.81 9.51
CA SER A 176 5.80 -18.10 9.42
C SER A 176 4.96 -18.22 8.15
N LEU A 177 4.33 -17.14 7.68
CA LEU A 177 3.58 -17.14 6.41
C LEU A 177 4.42 -17.62 5.23
N PHE A 178 5.66 -17.13 5.13
CA PHE A 178 6.54 -17.42 4.00
C PHE A 178 7.30 -18.75 4.15
N GLN A 179 7.55 -19.17 5.39
CA GLN A 179 8.29 -20.40 5.68
C GLN A 179 7.39 -21.64 5.63
N ASP A 180 6.15 -21.51 6.09
CA ASP A 180 5.26 -22.65 6.30
C ASP A 180 4.35 -22.91 5.09
N THR A 181 4.23 -21.93 4.19
CA THR A 181 3.35 -22.03 3.03
C THR A 181 4.03 -21.53 1.78
N SER A 182 3.65 -22.09 0.64
CA SER A 182 4.15 -21.69 -0.68
C SER A 182 2.98 -21.42 -1.63
N PRO A 183 3.08 -20.42 -2.51
CA PRO A 183 2.10 -20.24 -3.58
C PRO A 183 2.06 -21.50 -4.46
N GLY A 184 0.87 -21.86 -4.93
CA GLY A 184 0.72 -22.96 -5.89
C GLY A 184 1.50 -22.70 -7.19
N TYR A 185 1.72 -23.75 -7.98
CA TYR A 185 2.49 -23.65 -9.23
C TYR A 185 1.94 -22.56 -10.18
N GLY A 186 2.84 -21.70 -10.67
CA GLY A 186 2.49 -20.58 -11.54
C GLY A 186 1.74 -19.43 -10.85
N LEU A 187 1.63 -19.46 -9.52
CA LEU A 187 1.10 -18.37 -8.71
C LEU A 187 2.23 -17.66 -7.97
N CYS A 188 1.95 -16.43 -7.57
CA CYS A 188 2.83 -15.64 -6.73
C CYS A 188 2.05 -15.03 -5.56
N ARG A 189 2.77 -14.71 -4.50
CA ARG A 189 2.24 -14.04 -3.30
C ARG A 189 2.78 -12.64 -3.18
N ARG A 190 1.91 -11.71 -2.80
CA ARG A 190 2.28 -10.38 -2.30
C ARG A 190 1.47 -10.03 -1.06
N ILE A 191 2.08 -9.25 -0.17
CA ILE A 191 1.47 -8.70 1.03
C ILE A 191 1.12 -7.24 0.77
N GLU A 192 -0.12 -6.87 1.04
CA GLU A 192 -0.64 -5.53 0.84
C GLU A 192 -1.11 -4.91 2.15
N LEU A 193 -0.91 -3.61 2.30
CA LEU A 193 -1.61 -2.79 3.27
C LEU A 193 -2.96 -2.38 2.66
N SER A 194 -4.05 -2.73 3.35
CA SER A 194 -5.43 -2.42 2.98
C SER A 194 -6.10 -1.57 4.04
#